data_AF-A0A8T7BPK0-F1
#
_entry.id   AF-A0A8T7BPK0-F1
#
_cell.length_a   1.000
_cell.length_b   1.000
_cell.length_c   1.000
_cell.angle_alpha   90.00
_cell.angle_beta   90.00
_cell.angle_gamma   90.00
#
_symmetry.space_group_name_H-M   'P 1'
#
loop_
_entity.id
_entity.type
_entity.pdbx_description
1 polymer ?
#
loop_
_entity_poly.entity_id
_entity_poly.type
_entity_poly.pdbx_seq_one_letter_code
_entity_poly.pdbx_strand_id
1 'polypeptide(L)'
;MSNALLSGELMVDNEEDNFVVYLDFNCPFCYALHERMIGLDVLERVSFRNVQHAPQTSSTQVGFETLSKLSSEVAEVARRAPSTDINIPMFIPNSGPASSLVYRVSRRDPAQGRQLRTALFRALWVDGEDISSPGFLASLVQELGIEVPPETAADIDELEKWQLAWGSNQEFERKIPILISAKGETVVGFPLEPEVDAFLKTGSLVSDQLSYGSSSHQKRQWILVLDNDVASLQMIMQEMHDARVEVVK
;
A
#
# COMPACT_ATOMS: atom_id res chain seq x y z
N MET A 1 21.27 53.07 -2.61
CA MET A 1 22.37 52.09 -2.75
C MET A 1 22.58 51.47 -1.38
N SER A 2 22.57 50.17 -1.14
CA SER A 2 21.91 49.02 -1.75
C SER A 2 21.78 48.05 -0.57
N ASN A 3 20.57 47.62 -0.25
CA ASN A 3 20.32 46.57 0.72
C ASN A 3 20.80 45.25 0.12
N ALA A 4 21.57 44.46 0.86
CA ALA A 4 21.75 43.04 0.58
C ALA A 4 21.38 42.28 1.85
N LEU A 5 20.13 41.82 1.86
CA LEU A 5 19.63 40.79 2.77
C LEU A 5 20.31 39.48 2.41
N LEU A 6 21.08 38.92 3.34
CA LEU A 6 21.45 37.50 3.34
C LEU A 6 20.25 36.74 3.91
N SER A 7 19.40 36.25 3.03
CA SER A 7 18.39 35.24 3.35
C SER A 7 19.11 33.92 3.65
N GLY A 8 19.26 33.61 4.93
CA GLY A 8 19.51 32.24 5.35
C GLY A 8 18.25 31.43 5.08
N GLU A 9 18.29 30.57 4.07
CA GLU A 9 17.32 29.49 3.93
C GLU A 9 17.45 28.58 5.15
N LEU A 10 16.49 28.71 6.06
CA LEU A 10 16.19 27.70 7.06
C LEU A 10 15.76 26.44 6.31
N MET A 11 16.68 25.50 6.12
CA MET A 11 16.30 24.10 5.94
C MET A 11 15.68 23.65 7.26
N VAL A 12 14.36 23.77 7.34
CA VAL A 12 13.57 23.06 8.33
C VAL A 12 13.53 21.63 7.84
N ASP A 13 14.36 20.77 8.42
CA ASP A 13 14.15 19.33 8.35
C ASP A 13 12.77 19.08 8.98
N ASN A 14 11.74 18.92 8.14
CA ASN A 14 10.39 18.59 8.58
C ASN A 14 10.37 17.13 9.03
N GLU A 15 10.58 16.90 10.33
CA GLU A 15 10.23 15.63 10.99
C GLU A 15 8.71 15.30 10.89
N GLU A 16 7.89 16.22 10.36
CA GLU A 16 6.41 16.19 10.37
C GLU A 16 5.74 15.42 9.21
N ASP A 17 6.50 14.90 8.24
CA ASP A 17 5.94 14.35 6.99
C ASP A 17 6.22 12.86 6.75
N ASN A 18 6.51 12.11 7.83
CA ASN A 18 6.80 10.69 7.76
C ASN A 18 5.55 9.82 7.83
N PHE A 19 5.50 8.79 6.98
CA PHE A 19 4.46 7.77 6.95
C PHE A 19 4.96 6.46 7.52
N VAL A 20 4.08 5.72 8.18
CA VAL A 20 4.30 4.31 8.48
C VAL A 20 3.43 3.48 7.55
N VAL A 21 4.01 2.46 6.93
CA VAL A 21 3.28 1.57 6.03
C VAL A 21 3.44 0.12 6.47
N TYR A 22 2.33 -0.55 6.78
CA TYR A 22 2.32 -2.00 6.92
C TYR A 22 2.00 -2.63 5.57
N LEU A 23 2.85 -3.56 5.14
CA LEU A 23 2.70 -4.23 3.84
C LEU A 23 3.18 -5.67 3.88
N ASP A 24 2.78 -6.43 2.87
CA ASP A 24 3.24 -7.78 2.59
C ASP A 24 3.62 -7.88 1.11
N PHE A 25 4.70 -8.59 0.79
CA PHE A 25 5.15 -8.74 -0.59
C PHE A 25 4.16 -9.52 -1.45
N ASN A 26 3.46 -10.49 -0.88
CA ASN A 26 2.51 -11.33 -1.61
C ASN A 26 1.11 -10.69 -1.77
N CYS A 27 0.97 -9.40 -1.44
CA CYS A 27 -0.26 -8.64 -1.63
C CYS A 27 -0.16 -7.71 -2.85
N PRO A 28 -1.03 -7.84 -3.87
CA PRO A 28 -0.96 -7.03 -5.09
C PRO A 28 -1.27 -5.55 -4.81
N PHE A 29 -2.13 -5.26 -3.83
CA PHE A 29 -2.43 -3.90 -3.41
C PHE A 29 -1.23 -3.21 -2.73
N CYS A 30 -0.40 -3.96 -2.01
CA CYS A 30 0.83 -3.43 -1.42
C CYS A 30 1.86 -3.08 -2.49
N TYR A 31 1.93 -3.89 -3.56
CA TYR A 31 2.77 -3.60 -4.72
C TYR A 31 2.32 -2.33 -5.45
N ALA A 32 1.03 -2.20 -5.75
CA ALA A 32 0.48 -1.01 -6.40
C ALA A 32 0.74 0.26 -5.57
N LEU A 33 0.60 0.18 -4.25
CA LEU A 33 0.95 1.27 -3.36
C LEU A 33 2.44 1.65 -3.44
N HIS A 34 3.31 0.65 -3.46
CA HIS A 34 4.74 0.85 -3.55
C HIS A 34 5.15 1.52 -4.87
N GLU A 35 4.62 1.06 -6.01
CA GLU A 35 4.84 1.69 -7.31
C GLU A 35 4.29 3.13 -7.34
N ARG A 36 3.14 3.38 -6.70
CA ARG A 36 2.62 4.73 -6.60
C ARG A 36 3.54 5.65 -5.79
N MET A 37 4.11 5.17 -4.69
CA MET A 37 5.09 5.92 -3.90
C MET A 37 6.39 6.20 -4.66
N ILE A 38 6.80 5.31 -5.57
CA ILE A 38 7.91 5.56 -6.52
C ILE A 38 7.52 6.69 -7.47
N GLY A 39 6.35 6.61 -8.11
CA GLY A 39 5.89 7.62 -9.06
C GLY A 39 5.72 9.02 -8.46
N LEU A 40 5.51 9.11 -7.14
CA LEU A 40 5.42 10.37 -6.39
C LEU A 40 6.74 10.80 -5.73
N ASP A 41 7.80 10.00 -5.83
CA ASP A 41 9.11 10.24 -5.19
C ASP A 41 9.02 10.47 -3.66
N VAL A 42 8.21 9.64 -2.97
CA VAL A 42 7.99 9.78 -1.52
C VAL A 42 8.56 8.64 -0.68
N LEU A 43 9.25 7.67 -1.29
CA LEU A 43 9.75 6.48 -0.56
C LEU A 43 10.67 6.83 0.63
N GLU A 44 11.38 7.96 0.58
CA GLU A 44 12.28 8.39 1.66
C GLU A 44 11.53 8.87 2.91
N ARG A 45 10.27 9.26 2.75
CA ARG A 45 9.36 9.68 3.83
C ARG A 45 8.64 8.51 4.48
N VAL A 46 8.92 7.26 4.08
CA VAL A 46 8.14 6.09 4.47
C VAL A 46 8.96 5.12 5.30
N SER A 47 8.48 4.85 6.52
CA SER A 47 8.92 3.74 7.35
C SER A 47 8.09 2.49 7.04
N PHE A 48 8.66 1.55 6.30
CA PHE A 48 8.03 0.28 5.96
C PHE A 48 8.09 -0.73 7.11
N ARG A 49 6.96 -1.38 7.39
CA ARG A 49 6.81 -2.47 8.37
C ARG A 49 6.27 -3.70 7.64
N ASN A 50 7.17 -4.59 7.26
CA ASN A 50 6.79 -5.84 6.59
C ASN A 50 6.08 -6.78 7.58
N VAL A 51 4.90 -7.26 7.18
CA VAL A 51 4.10 -8.25 7.91
C VAL A 51 3.72 -9.38 6.95
N GLN A 52 3.39 -10.54 7.51
CA GLN A 52 2.84 -11.67 6.77
C GLN A 52 1.34 -11.79 7.08
N HIS A 53 0.50 -11.46 6.09
CA HIS A 53 -0.94 -11.65 6.21
C HIS A 53 -1.37 -13.09 5.90
N ALA A 54 -0.52 -13.83 5.16
CA ALA A 54 -0.74 -15.21 4.79
C ALA A 54 0.54 -16.06 5.02
N PRO A 55 1.00 -16.25 6.27
CA PRO A 55 2.28 -16.91 6.56
C PRO A 55 2.33 -18.40 6.18
N GLN A 56 1.18 -19.02 5.89
CA GLN A 56 1.08 -20.44 5.55
C GLN A 56 1.19 -20.71 4.04
N THR A 57 1.37 -19.68 3.21
CA THR A 57 1.50 -19.85 1.76
C THR A 57 2.81 -20.51 1.38
N SER A 58 2.81 -21.21 0.24
CA SER A 58 3.96 -21.91 -0.32
C SER A 58 3.88 -21.89 -1.84
N SER A 59 5.02 -21.76 -2.50
CA SER A 59 5.13 -21.75 -3.96
C SER A 59 4.85 -23.11 -4.61
N THR A 60 4.77 -24.19 -3.84
CA THR A 60 4.72 -25.57 -4.37
C THR A 60 3.34 -26.06 -4.79
N GLN A 61 2.26 -25.52 -4.23
CA GLN A 61 0.89 -25.95 -4.54
C GLN A 61 -0.11 -24.80 -4.33
N VAL A 62 -0.69 -24.31 -5.42
CA VAL A 62 -1.78 -23.33 -5.36
C VAL A 62 -3.05 -23.94 -5.93
N GLY A 63 -4.09 -24.02 -5.09
CA GLY A 63 -5.41 -24.48 -5.50
C GLY A 63 -6.10 -23.49 -6.44
N PHE A 64 -7.04 -23.98 -7.24
CA PHE A 64 -7.82 -23.16 -8.16
C PHE A 64 -8.53 -21.98 -7.48
N GLU A 65 -9.10 -22.20 -6.29
CA GLU A 65 -9.76 -21.14 -5.51
C GLU A 65 -8.81 -19.99 -5.17
N THR A 66 -7.58 -20.32 -4.78
CA THR A 66 -6.55 -19.35 -4.45
C THR A 66 -6.13 -18.55 -5.68
N LEU A 67 -5.93 -19.20 -6.84
CA LEU A 67 -5.63 -18.49 -8.09
C LEU A 67 -6.78 -17.61 -8.56
N SER A 68 -8.03 -18.06 -8.40
CA SER A 68 -9.23 -17.27 -8.74
C SER A 68 -9.34 -16.01 -7.87
N LYS A 69 -9.08 -16.16 -6.56
CA LYS A 69 -9.04 -15.02 -5.64
C LYS A 69 -7.93 -14.04 -6.01
N LEU A 70 -6.72 -14.54 -6.25
CA LEU A 70 -5.58 -13.73 -6.66
C LEU A 70 -5.85 -12.99 -7.98
N SER A 71 -6.44 -13.66 -8.96
CA SER A 71 -6.85 -13.05 -10.23
C SER A 71 -7.85 -11.92 -10.02
N SER A 72 -8.81 -12.11 -9.11
CA SER A 72 -9.79 -11.07 -8.76
C SER A 72 -9.13 -9.87 -8.07
N GLU A 73 -8.16 -10.10 -7.18
CA GLU A 73 -7.39 -9.05 -6.51
C GLU A 73 -6.51 -8.26 -7.49
N VAL A 74 -5.84 -8.94 -8.43
CA VAL A 74 -5.04 -8.28 -9.48
C VAL A 74 -5.93 -7.49 -10.45
N ALA A 75 -7.10 -8.03 -10.83
CA ALA A 75 -8.07 -7.29 -11.62
C ALA A 75 -8.56 -6.02 -10.89
N GLU A 76 -8.74 -6.10 -9.57
CA GLU A 76 -9.09 -4.94 -8.75
C GLU A 76 -7.98 -3.89 -8.74
N VAL A 77 -6.72 -4.30 -8.59
CA VAL A 77 -5.57 -3.40 -8.69
C VAL A 77 -5.55 -2.71 -10.05
N ALA A 78 -5.70 -3.45 -11.15
CA ALA A 78 -5.71 -2.86 -12.49
C ALA A 78 -6.82 -1.80 -12.68
N ARG A 79 -7.96 -1.92 -11.97
CA ARG A 79 -9.01 -0.89 -11.97
C ARG A 79 -8.66 0.32 -11.11
N ARG A 80 -8.08 0.12 -9.93
CA ARG A 80 -7.81 1.21 -8.96
C ARG A 80 -6.52 1.96 -9.22
N ALA A 81 -5.53 1.28 -9.80
CA ALA A 81 -4.22 1.79 -10.15
C ALA A 81 -3.84 1.42 -11.59
N PRO A 82 -4.53 2.00 -12.59
CA PRO A 82 -4.29 1.69 -14.00
C PRO A 82 -2.87 2.08 -14.49
N SER A 83 -2.12 2.85 -13.70
CA SER A 83 -0.72 3.18 -14.00
C SER A 83 0.29 2.11 -13.54
N THR A 84 -0.16 1.08 -12.81
CA THR A 84 0.70 0.02 -12.28
C THR A 84 0.77 -1.16 -13.25
N ASP A 85 1.98 -1.46 -13.73
CA ASP A 85 2.25 -2.71 -14.45
C ASP A 85 2.19 -3.89 -13.45
N ILE A 86 1.26 -4.81 -13.65
CA ILE A 86 1.07 -5.98 -12.77
C ILE A 86 0.64 -7.21 -13.57
N ASN A 87 1.28 -8.34 -13.29
CA ASN A 87 0.95 -9.66 -13.78
C ASN A 87 0.40 -10.54 -12.64
N ILE A 88 -0.28 -11.62 -13.02
CA ILE A 88 -0.76 -12.62 -12.06
C ILE A 88 0.31 -13.71 -11.94
N PRO A 89 1.03 -13.83 -10.80
CA PRO A 89 1.93 -14.95 -10.61
C PRO A 89 1.14 -16.26 -10.50
N MET A 90 1.72 -17.36 -10.99
CA MET A 90 1.08 -18.69 -10.95
C MET A 90 1.18 -19.36 -9.57
N PHE A 91 1.63 -18.62 -8.56
CA PHE A 91 1.78 -19.07 -7.18
C PHE A 91 1.65 -17.90 -6.18
N ILE A 92 1.58 -18.20 -4.89
CA ILE A 92 1.68 -17.21 -3.81
C ILE A 92 2.86 -17.60 -2.91
N PRO A 93 3.97 -16.83 -2.93
CA PRO A 93 5.15 -17.18 -2.16
C PRO A 93 4.93 -16.94 -0.66
N ASN A 94 5.75 -17.60 0.16
CA ASN A 94 5.97 -17.16 1.53
C ASN A 94 6.86 -15.91 1.51
N SER A 95 6.36 -14.79 2.02
CA SER A 95 7.07 -13.50 1.99
C SER A 95 8.03 -13.29 3.16
N GLY A 96 8.11 -14.22 4.12
CA GLY A 96 8.97 -14.14 5.30
C GLY A 96 10.46 -13.96 4.97
N PRO A 97 11.07 -14.83 4.14
CA PRO A 97 12.48 -14.70 3.74
C PRO A 97 12.79 -13.34 3.10
N ALA A 98 11.96 -12.88 2.17
CA ALA A 98 12.10 -11.57 1.53
C ALA A 98 11.95 -10.41 2.53
N SER A 99 11.01 -10.52 3.47
CA SER A 99 10.76 -9.53 4.52
C SER A 99 11.94 -9.39 5.48
N SER A 100 12.49 -10.51 5.98
CA SER A 100 13.70 -10.50 6.81
C SER A 100 14.89 -9.90 6.06
N LEU A 101 15.08 -10.30 4.80
CA LEU A 101 16.18 -9.79 3.99
C LEU A 101 16.12 -8.26 3.81
N VAL A 102 14.96 -7.72 3.42
CA VAL A 102 14.77 -6.27 3.26
C VAL A 102 14.95 -5.52 4.56
N TYR A 103 14.45 -6.06 5.67
CA TYR A 103 14.62 -5.44 6.98
C TYR A 103 16.10 -5.32 7.35
N ARG A 104 16.87 -6.42 7.24
CA ARG A 104 18.31 -6.44 7.55
C ARG A 104 19.09 -5.44 6.70
N VAL A 105 18.82 -5.40 5.40
CA VAL A 105 19.46 -4.46 4.48
C VAL A 105 19.06 -3.02 4.82
N SER A 106 17.76 -2.74 5.02
CA SER A 106 17.26 -1.39 5.32
C SER A 106 17.83 -0.82 6.62
N ARG A 107 18.08 -1.66 7.64
CA ARG A 107 18.67 -1.24 8.91
C ARG A 107 20.12 -0.80 8.77
N ARG A 108 20.85 -1.36 7.81
CA ARG A 108 22.24 -1.01 7.51
C ARG A 108 22.33 0.18 6.56
N ASP A 109 21.54 0.15 5.51
CA ASP A 109 21.47 1.17 4.46
C ASP A 109 20.01 1.29 3.97
N PRO A 110 19.30 2.36 4.36
CA PRO A 110 17.91 2.56 3.95
C PRO A 110 17.73 2.69 2.43
N ALA A 111 18.72 3.22 1.70
CA ALA A 111 18.63 3.40 0.25
C ALA A 111 18.74 2.04 -0.46
N GLN A 112 19.70 1.19 -0.07
CA GLN A 112 19.76 -0.20 -0.55
C GLN A 112 18.51 -0.99 -0.15
N GLY A 113 17.96 -0.74 1.04
CA GLY A 113 16.70 -1.32 1.48
C GLY A 113 15.52 -0.97 0.56
N ARG A 114 15.42 0.29 0.12
CA ARG A 114 14.43 0.74 -0.87
C ARG A 114 14.64 0.10 -2.23
N GLN A 115 15.88 0.04 -2.70
CA GLN A 115 16.23 -0.60 -3.97
C GLN A 115 15.84 -2.08 -3.96
N LEU A 116 16.20 -2.81 -2.91
CA LEU A 116 15.90 -4.23 -2.77
C LEU A 116 14.39 -4.49 -2.65
N ARG A 117 13.65 -3.67 -1.89
CA ARG A 117 12.17 -3.78 -1.81
C ARG A 117 11.51 -3.61 -3.17
N THR A 118 11.96 -2.62 -3.94
CA THR A 118 11.49 -2.38 -5.31
C THR A 118 11.75 -3.59 -6.19
N ALA A 119 12.97 -4.11 -6.14
CA ALA A 119 13.37 -5.25 -6.96
C ALA A 119 12.57 -6.51 -6.61
N LEU A 120 12.34 -6.81 -5.33
CA LEU A 120 11.55 -7.96 -4.89
C LEU A 120 10.07 -7.85 -5.29
N PHE A 121 9.47 -6.67 -5.15
CA PHE A 121 8.11 -6.45 -5.59
C PHE A 121 7.95 -6.69 -7.08
N ARG A 122 8.81 -6.09 -7.91
CA ARG A 122 8.77 -6.24 -9.37
C ARG A 122 9.11 -7.66 -9.80
N ALA A 123 10.06 -8.31 -9.15
CA ALA A 123 10.37 -9.71 -9.39
C ALA A 123 9.11 -10.60 -9.24
N LEU A 124 8.34 -10.44 -8.17
CA LEU A 124 7.10 -11.20 -7.99
C LEU A 124 5.99 -10.79 -8.96
N TRP A 125 5.69 -9.49 -9.02
CA TRP A 125 4.45 -9.00 -9.64
C TRP A 125 4.59 -8.63 -11.11
N VAL A 126 5.81 -8.46 -11.62
CA VAL A 126 6.09 -8.19 -13.03
C VAL A 126 6.71 -9.44 -13.66
N ASP A 127 7.76 -9.97 -13.06
CA ASP A 127 8.55 -11.06 -13.66
C ASP A 127 8.02 -12.46 -13.31
N GLY A 128 7.19 -12.58 -12.27
CA GLY A 128 6.62 -13.86 -11.82
C GLY A 128 7.62 -14.75 -11.07
N GLU A 129 8.65 -14.15 -10.46
CA GLU A 129 9.74 -14.83 -9.75
C GLU A 129 9.38 -15.20 -8.31
N ASP A 130 9.94 -16.30 -7.83
CA ASP A 130 9.68 -16.82 -6.48
C ASP A 130 10.59 -16.18 -5.42
N ILE A 131 10.08 -15.11 -4.79
CA ILE A 131 10.76 -14.38 -3.72
C ILE A 131 10.90 -15.17 -2.39
N SER A 132 10.39 -16.40 -2.31
CA SER A 132 10.66 -17.31 -1.18
C SER A 132 11.89 -18.20 -1.42
N SER A 133 12.39 -18.27 -2.66
CA SER A 133 13.54 -19.11 -3.04
C SER A 133 14.86 -18.54 -2.52
N PRO A 134 15.61 -19.26 -1.66
CA PRO A 134 16.92 -18.80 -1.19
C PRO A 134 17.92 -18.53 -2.32
N GLY A 135 17.86 -19.33 -3.39
CA GLY A 135 18.75 -19.17 -4.55
C GLY A 135 18.44 -17.90 -5.35
N PHE A 136 17.15 -17.59 -5.52
CA PHE A 136 16.72 -16.34 -6.17
C PHE A 136 17.16 -15.13 -5.33
N LEU A 137 16.86 -15.14 -4.03
CA LEU A 137 17.22 -14.03 -3.12
C LEU A 137 18.73 -13.78 -3.07
N ALA A 138 19.55 -14.83 -3.05
CA ALA A 138 21.00 -14.73 -3.08
C ALA A 138 21.52 -14.12 -4.40
N SER A 139 20.94 -14.52 -5.53
CA SER A 139 21.30 -13.99 -6.85
C SER A 139 20.92 -12.51 -6.96
N LEU A 140 19.72 -12.15 -6.50
CA LEU A 140 19.22 -10.78 -6.55
C LEU A 140 20.11 -9.80 -5.75
N VAL A 141 20.49 -10.15 -4.52
CA VAL A 141 21.38 -9.26 -3.72
C VAL A 141 22.77 -9.15 -4.32
N GLN A 142 23.28 -10.22 -4.94
CA GLN A 142 24.56 -10.20 -5.65
C GLN A 142 24.50 -9.28 -6.88
N GLU A 143 23.43 -9.37 -7.68
CA GLU A 143 23.21 -8.51 -8.85
C GLU A 143 23.10 -7.03 -8.47
N LEU A 144 22.45 -6.73 -7.35
CA LEU A 144 22.32 -5.37 -6.83
C LEU A 144 23.59 -4.87 -6.10
N GLY A 145 24.60 -5.72 -5.91
CA GLY A 145 25.82 -5.37 -5.18
C GLY A 145 25.58 -5.07 -3.70
N ILE A 146 24.57 -5.70 -3.09
CA ILE A 146 24.17 -5.49 -1.70
C ILE A 146 24.89 -6.47 -0.79
N GLU A 147 25.61 -5.95 0.21
CA GLU A 147 26.15 -6.76 1.30
C GLU A 147 25.05 -7.03 2.32
N VAL A 148 24.69 -8.30 2.49
CA VAL A 148 23.60 -8.69 3.41
C VAL A 148 24.14 -8.81 4.84
N PRO A 149 23.67 -7.99 5.80
CA PRO A 149 24.08 -8.13 7.20
C PRO A 149 23.60 -9.47 7.79
N PRO A 150 24.34 -10.08 8.73
CA PRO A 150 23.88 -11.29 9.40
C PRO A 150 22.56 -11.04 10.15
N GLU A 151 21.69 -12.05 10.21
CA GLU A 151 20.48 -11.99 11.02
C GLU A 151 20.81 -12.06 12.51
N THR A 152 20.16 -11.21 13.30
CA THR A 152 20.30 -11.15 14.75
C THR A 152 18.98 -11.42 15.44
N ALA A 153 19.01 -11.84 16.71
CA ALA A 153 17.80 -12.03 17.50
C ALA A 153 16.93 -10.76 17.59
N ALA A 154 17.58 -9.59 17.66
CA ALA A 154 16.88 -8.30 17.65
C ALA A 154 16.14 -8.03 16.34
N ASP A 155 16.59 -8.59 15.21
CA ASP A 155 15.89 -8.45 13.94
C ASP A 155 14.58 -9.27 13.94
N ILE A 156 14.63 -10.49 14.49
CA ILE A 156 13.47 -11.36 14.65
C ILE A 156 12.46 -10.71 15.60
N ASP A 157 12.90 -10.24 16.75
CA ASP A 157 12.05 -9.59 17.75
C ASP A 157 11.32 -8.36 17.17
N GLU A 158 11.98 -7.57 16.33
CA GLU A 158 11.38 -6.37 15.74
C GLU A 158 10.32 -6.71 14.68
N LEU A 159 10.59 -7.71 13.83
CA LEU A 159 9.59 -8.20 12.88
C LEU A 159 8.38 -8.80 13.59
N GLU A 160 8.58 -9.54 14.70
CA GLU A 160 7.50 -10.05 15.53
C GLU A 160 6.68 -8.93 16.18
N LYS A 161 7.32 -7.85 16.64
CA LYS A 161 6.61 -6.67 17.15
C LYS A 161 5.73 -6.03 16.08
N TRP A 162 6.22 -5.90 14.84
CA TRP A 162 5.42 -5.35 13.74
C TRP A 162 4.24 -6.26 13.41
N GLN A 163 4.48 -7.58 13.36
CA GLN A 163 3.45 -8.58 13.14
C GLN A 163 2.36 -8.53 14.23
N LEU A 164 2.76 -8.39 15.49
CA LEU A 164 1.84 -8.27 16.62
C LEU A 164 1.07 -6.95 16.56
N ALA A 165 1.75 -5.81 16.38
CA ALA A 165 1.14 -4.49 16.31
C ALA A 165 0.08 -4.40 15.20
N TRP A 166 0.39 -4.95 14.03
CA TRP A 166 -0.58 -5.04 12.93
C TRP A 166 -1.73 -6.02 13.26
N GLY A 167 -1.40 -7.23 13.72
CA GLY A 167 -2.38 -8.30 13.92
C GLY A 167 -3.32 -8.10 15.11
N SER A 168 -2.93 -7.28 16.10
CA SER A 168 -3.73 -6.96 17.28
C SER A 168 -4.52 -5.66 17.15
N ASN A 169 -4.23 -4.81 16.16
CA ASN A 169 -4.96 -3.56 15.97
C ASN A 169 -6.33 -3.85 15.33
N GLN A 170 -7.41 -3.54 16.06
CA GLN A 170 -8.78 -3.77 15.60
C GLN A 170 -9.15 -2.90 14.39
N GLU A 171 -8.61 -1.68 14.29
CA GLU A 171 -8.86 -0.77 13.16
C GLU A 171 -8.36 -1.34 11.83
N PHE A 172 -7.27 -2.13 11.87
CA PHE A 172 -6.69 -2.68 10.66
C PHE A 172 -7.50 -3.86 10.14
N GLU A 173 -8.31 -4.51 10.97
CA GLU A 173 -9.09 -5.71 10.62
C GLU A 173 -8.25 -6.81 9.93
N ARG A 174 -6.94 -6.88 10.23
CA ARG A 174 -5.95 -7.74 9.53
C ARG A 174 -5.93 -7.54 8.01
N LYS A 175 -6.24 -6.34 7.54
CA LYS A 175 -6.10 -5.91 6.15
C LYS A 175 -4.72 -5.30 5.93
N ILE A 176 -4.32 -5.25 4.66
CA ILE A 176 -3.12 -4.57 4.15
C ILE A 176 -3.43 -4.05 2.73
N PRO A 177 -2.69 -3.04 2.23
CA PRO A 177 -1.74 -2.21 2.97
C PRO A 177 -2.42 -1.37 4.05
N ILE A 178 -1.65 -0.90 5.04
CA ILE A 178 -2.08 0.13 5.98
C ILE A 178 -1.12 1.31 5.83
N LEU A 179 -1.64 2.52 5.62
CA LEU A 179 -0.86 3.75 5.66
C LEU A 179 -1.24 4.55 6.89
N ILE A 180 -0.25 5.10 7.58
CA ILE A 180 -0.45 5.95 8.76
C ILE A 180 0.39 7.21 8.55
N SER A 181 -0.22 8.39 8.64
CA SER A 181 0.50 9.66 8.57
C SER A 181 1.13 10.02 9.93
N ALA A 182 2.03 11.00 9.94
CA ALA A 182 2.59 11.55 11.18
C ALA A 182 1.51 12.08 12.15
N LYS A 183 0.33 12.44 11.64
CA LYS A 183 -0.84 12.91 12.42
C LYS A 183 -1.66 11.77 13.03
N GLY A 184 -1.32 10.52 12.72
CA GLY A 184 -2.06 9.33 13.13
C GLY A 184 -3.31 9.05 12.29
N GLU A 185 -3.51 9.75 11.17
CA GLU A 185 -4.58 9.38 10.24
C GLU A 185 -4.22 8.09 9.52
N THR A 186 -5.20 7.19 9.39
CA THR A 186 -5.01 5.84 8.88
C THR A 186 -5.81 5.60 7.61
N VAL A 187 -5.18 5.01 6.61
CA VAL A 187 -5.85 4.42 5.44
C VAL A 187 -5.70 2.91 5.51
N VAL A 188 -6.83 2.21 5.50
CA VAL A 188 -6.89 0.74 5.50
C VAL A 188 -7.22 0.24 4.09
N GLY A 189 -6.33 -0.57 3.52
CA GLY A 189 -6.42 -1.06 2.16
C GLY A 189 -5.89 -0.05 1.14
N PHE A 190 -6.23 -0.28 -0.14
CA PHE A 190 -5.75 0.53 -1.25
C PHE A 190 -6.92 1.26 -1.93
N PRO A 191 -7.09 2.57 -1.68
CA PRO A 191 -8.11 3.39 -2.34
C PRO A 191 -7.71 3.70 -3.80
N LEU A 192 -8.44 4.58 -4.50
CA LEU A 192 -8.08 4.99 -5.86
C LEU A 192 -6.79 5.82 -5.85
N GLU A 193 -6.02 5.81 -6.94
CA GLU A 193 -4.78 6.60 -7.05
C GLU A 193 -4.91 8.07 -6.61
N PRO A 194 -5.95 8.84 -6.98
CA PRO A 194 -6.09 10.23 -6.53
C PRO A 194 -6.24 10.37 -5.01
N GLU A 195 -6.84 9.38 -4.35
CA GLU A 195 -7.04 9.37 -2.90
C GLU A 195 -5.73 9.00 -2.18
N VAL A 196 -4.99 8.03 -2.72
CA VAL A 196 -3.63 7.69 -2.26
C VAL A 196 -2.70 8.91 -2.40
N ASP A 197 -2.75 9.59 -3.54
CA ASP A 197 -1.99 10.82 -3.80
C ASP A 197 -2.30 11.91 -2.79
N ALA A 198 -3.58 12.17 -2.56
CA ALA A 198 -4.02 13.18 -1.61
C ALA A 198 -3.47 12.85 -0.23
N PHE A 199 -3.61 11.60 0.22
CA PHE A 199 -3.10 11.14 1.51
C PHE A 199 -1.58 11.29 1.63
N LEU A 200 -0.81 10.85 0.63
CA LEU A 200 0.66 10.93 0.63
C LEU A 200 1.19 12.38 0.54
N LYS A 201 0.36 13.31 0.06
CA LYS A 201 0.69 14.75 -0.01
C LYS A 201 0.34 15.50 1.27
N THR A 202 -0.78 15.17 1.92
CA THR A 202 -1.32 16.01 3.02
C THR A 202 -1.27 15.32 4.39
N GLY A 203 -1.01 14.01 4.41
CA GLY A 203 -1.18 13.17 5.59
C GLY A 203 -2.64 12.94 5.97
N SER A 204 -3.59 13.25 5.08
CA SER A 204 -5.02 13.17 5.34
C SER A 204 -5.83 12.82 4.09
N LEU A 205 -6.84 11.96 4.27
CA LEU A 205 -7.82 11.75 3.20
C LEU A 205 -8.69 13.00 3.17
N VAL A 206 -8.64 13.77 2.08
CA VAL A 206 -9.57 14.87 1.85
C VAL A 206 -10.96 14.28 1.58
N SER A 207 -11.64 13.91 2.65
CA SER A 207 -13.05 13.59 2.69
C SER A 207 -13.66 14.64 3.64
N ASP A 208 -14.41 15.60 3.07
CA ASP A 208 -15.25 16.63 3.74
C ASP A 208 -14.74 18.08 3.99
N GLN A 209 -13.65 18.56 3.38
CA GLN A 209 -13.28 20.00 3.45
C GLN A 209 -13.55 20.84 2.20
N LEU A 210 -14.42 20.37 1.30
CA LEU A 210 -15.09 21.24 0.35
C LEU A 210 -16.57 21.33 0.73
N SER A 211 -16.98 22.50 1.23
CA SER A 211 -18.34 22.96 1.57
C SER A 211 -18.85 22.83 3.03
N TYR A 212 -18.08 23.29 4.03
CA TYR A 212 -18.67 23.85 5.26
C TYR A 212 -18.87 25.36 5.14
N GLY A 213 -19.78 25.76 4.24
CA GLY A 213 -20.56 26.98 4.40
C GLY A 213 -21.83 26.61 5.17
N SER A 214 -22.08 27.26 6.30
CA SER A 214 -23.17 27.00 7.26
C SER A 214 -24.51 26.52 6.65
N SER A 215 -25.01 25.35 7.04
CA SER A 215 -26.41 25.10 7.46
C SER A 215 -26.72 23.60 7.60
N SER A 216 -27.36 23.24 8.72
CA SER A 216 -28.04 21.98 9.08
C SER A 216 -27.76 20.71 8.23
N HIS A 217 -27.00 19.77 8.80
CA HIS A 217 -26.78 18.45 8.23
C HIS A 217 -28.04 17.60 8.22
N GLN A 218 -28.60 17.42 7.03
CA GLN A 218 -29.29 16.20 6.66
C GLN A 218 -28.23 15.32 5.97
N LYS A 219 -27.88 14.19 6.60
CA LYS A 219 -26.82 13.27 6.15
C LYS A 219 -27.20 12.72 4.76
N ARG A 220 -26.59 13.24 3.71
CA ARG A 220 -26.84 12.79 2.32
C ARG A 220 -25.87 11.66 1.99
N GLN A 221 -26.41 10.46 1.79
CA GLN A 221 -25.65 9.32 1.27
C GLN A 221 -25.85 9.27 -0.25
N TRP A 222 -24.75 9.15 -0.99
CA TRP A 222 -24.77 8.93 -2.43
C TRP A 222 -24.55 7.43 -2.69
N ILE A 223 -25.48 6.80 -3.38
CA ILE A 223 -25.36 5.41 -3.82
C ILE A 223 -25.23 5.44 -5.34
N LEU A 224 -24.08 4.98 -5.84
CA LEU A 224 -23.85 4.76 -7.26
C LEU A 224 -24.31 3.34 -7.61
N VAL A 225 -25.32 3.23 -8.48
CA VAL A 225 -25.81 1.93 -8.97
C VAL A 225 -25.39 1.79 -10.43
N LEU A 226 -24.56 0.78 -10.71
CA LEU A 226 -24.13 0.42 -12.06
C LEU A 226 -24.93 -0.81 -12.50
N ASP A 227 -26.08 -0.58 -13.14
CA ASP A 227 -26.89 -1.65 -13.72
C ASP A 227 -27.45 -1.20 -15.08
N ASN A 228 -27.55 -2.13 -16.03
CA ASN A 228 -28.12 -1.90 -17.35
C ASN A 228 -29.64 -2.16 -17.37
N ASP A 229 -30.22 -2.66 -16.28
CA ASP A 229 -31.66 -2.89 -16.14
C ASP A 229 -32.39 -1.70 -15.49
N VAL A 230 -32.98 -0.86 -16.34
CA VAL A 230 -33.75 0.33 -15.96
C VAL A 230 -34.94 0.01 -15.06
N ALA A 231 -35.53 -1.19 -15.16
CA ALA A 231 -36.69 -1.57 -14.36
C ALA A 231 -36.31 -1.83 -12.89
N SER A 232 -35.17 -2.50 -12.66
CA SER A 232 -34.63 -2.76 -11.33
C SER A 232 -34.19 -1.47 -10.62
N LEU A 233 -33.64 -0.51 -11.37
CA LEU A 233 -33.29 0.82 -10.86
C LEU A 233 -34.50 1.62 -10.34
N GLN A 234 -35.63 1.56 -11.05
CA GLN A 234 -36.85 2.26 -10.62
C GLN A 234 -37.40 1.72 -9.29
N MET A 235 -37.30 0.42 -9.06
CA MET A 235 -37.73 -0.21 -7.80
C MET A 235 -36.89 0.29 -6.61
N ILE A 236 -35.57 0.33 -6.76
CA ILE A 236 -34.65 0.82 -5.72
C ILE A 236 -34.91 2.31 -5.42
N MET A 237 -35.13 3.12 -6.46
CA MET A 237 -35.47 4.54 -6.31
C MET A 237 -36.79 4.77 -5.55
N GLN A 238 -37.74 3.84 -5.67
CA GLN A 238 -39.06 3.96 -5.04
C GLN A 238 -39.05 3.58 -3.56
N GLU A 239 -38.15 2.69 -3.14
CA GLU A 239 -37.92 2.39 -1.71
C GLU A 239 -37.08 3.47 -0.99
N MET A 240 -36.24 4.21 -1.72
CA MET A 240 -35.33 5.23 -1.17
C MET A 240 -35.95 6.63 -1.05
N HIS A 241 -37.14 6.74 -0.45
CA HIS A 241 -37.97 7.97 -0.41
C HIS A 241 -37.27 9.29 0.03
N ASP A 242 -36.09 9.23 0.67
CA ASP A 242 -35.30 10.39 1.12
C ASP A 242 -33.99 10.66 0.35
N ALA A 243 -33.61 9.82 -0.63
CA ALA A 243 -32.39 9.99 -1.41
C ALA A 243 -32.68 10.57 -2.80
N ARG A 244 -32.01 11.68 -3.15
CA ARG A 244 -31.99 12.15 -4.54
C ARG A 244 -31.06 11.24 -5.34
N VAL A 245 -31.63 10.41 -6.21
CA VAL A 245 -30.90 9.55 -7.14
C VAL A 245 -30.78 10.27 -8.48
N GLU A 246 -29.55 10.41 -8.98
CA GLU A 246 -29.24 10.99 -10.29
C GLU A 246 -28.73 9.87 -11.20
N VAL A 247 -29.42 9.64 -12.31
CA VAL A 247 -29.06 8.60 -13.30
C VAL A 247 -28.23 9.27 -14.39
N VAL A 248 -26.94 8.97 -14.42
CA VAL A 248 -26.04 9.42 -15.51
C VAL A 248 -26.10 8.37 -16.61
N LYS A 249 -26.51 8.79 -17.81
CA LYS A 249 -26.54 7.96 -19.03
C LYS A 249 -25.18 7.93 -19.71
#